data_AF-A0A2W0DLQ0-F1
#
_entry.id   AF-A0A2W0DLQ0-F1
#
_cell.length_a   1.000
_cell.length_b   1.000
_cell.length_c   1.000
_cell.angle_alpha   90.00
_cell.angle_beta   90.00
_cell.angle_gamma   90.00
#
_symmetry.space_group_name_H-M   'P 1'
#
loop_
_entity.id
_entity.type
_entity.pdbx_description
1 polymer ?
#
loop_
_entity_poly.entity_id
_entity_poly.type
_entity_poly.pdbx_seq_one_letter_code
_entity_poly.pdbx_strand_id
1 'polypeptide(L)' 'RSALLAEGRVLIAKTVIDGRPCNKLTLLNPETTADQMRASLEHVVATAARVRATTTAPEGATR' A
#
# COMPACT_ATOMS: atom_id res chain seq x y z
N ARG A 1 -1.07 4.22 -2.09
CA ARG A 1 -2.04 3.59 -3.02
C ARG A 1 -1.59 3.70 -4.47
N SER A 2 -1.43 4.91 -5.03
CA SER A 2 -1.08 5.10 -6.45
C SER A 2 0.21 4.39 -6.85
N ALA A 3 1.21 4.35 -5.96
CA ALA A 3 2.45 3.58 -6.17
C ALA A 3 2.20 2.06 -6.35
N LEU A 4 1.32 1.46 -5.53
CA LEU A 4 0.98 0.02 -5.63
C LEU A 4 0.19 -0.29 -6.90
N LEU A 5 -0.73 0.61 -7.28
CA LEU A 5 -1.51 0.49 -8.52
C LEU A 5 -0.61 0.54 -9.75
N ALA A 6 0.36 1.46 -9.77
CA ALA A 6 1.29 1.61 -10.89
C ALA A 6 2.24 0.40 -11.05
N GLU A 7 2.61 -0.25 -9.94
CA GLU A 7 3.47 -1.44 -9.96
C GLU A 7 2.73 -2.72 -10.41
N GLY A 8 1.39 -2.73 -10.38
CA GLY A 8 0.56 -3.80 -10.95
C GLY A 8 0.60 -5.16 -10.25
N ARG A 9 1.35 -5.29 -9.14
CA ARG A 9 1.52 -6.57 -8.41
C ARG A 9 0.42 -6.84 -7.40
N VAL A 10 -0.17 -5.79 -6.81
CA VAL A 10 -1.25 -5.90 -5.81
C VAL A 10 -2.22 -4.74 -5.95
N LEU A 11 -3.51 -5.03 -6.07
CA LEU A 11 -4.58 -4.04 -6.10
C LEU A 11 -5.13 -3.80 -4.68
N ILE A 12 -4.84 -2.63 -4.11
CA ILE A 12 -5.33 -2.23 -2.78
C ILE A 12 -6.40 -1.15 -2.90
N ALA A 13 -7.58 -1.41 -2.32
CA ALA A 13 -8.65 -0.44 -2.19
C ALA A 13 -8.41 0.50 -0.99
N LYS A 14 -9.07 1.66 -0.99
CA LYS A 14 -9.10 2.59 0.16
C LYS A 14 -10.44 2.43 0.87
N THR A 15 -10.43 2.56 2.19
CA THR A 15 -11.62 2.74 3.02
C THR A 15 -11.36 3.79 4.09
N VAL A 16 -12.40 4.14 4.84
CA VAL A 16 -12.31 4.99 6.04
C VAL A 16 -12.99 4.26 7.18
N ILE A 17 -12.30 4.10 8.30
CA ILE A 17 -12.82 3.52 9.54
C ILE A 17 -12.65 4.56 10.64
N ASP A 18 -13.74 4.98 11.27
CA ASP A 18 -13.74 6.01 12.33
C ASP A 18 -12.98 7.28 11.95
N GLY A 19 -13.22 7.79 10.73
CA GLY A 19 -12.53 8.98 10.20
C GLY A 19 -11.06 8.77 9.80
N ARG A 20 -10.49 7.59 10.03
CA ARG A 20 -9.09 7.27 9.70
C ARG A 20 -9.01 6.59 8.33
N PRO A 21 -8.19 7.10 7.39
CA PRO A 21 -7.93 6.42 6.13
C PRO A 21 -7.26 5.07 6.37
N CYS A 22 -7.81 4.01 5.78
CA CYS A 22 -7.28 2.65 5.87
C CYS A 22 -7.11 2.02 4.49
N ASN A 23 -6.20 1.07 4.41
CA ASN A 23 -6.09 0.17 3.27
C ASN A 23 -7.11 -0.96 3.43
N LYS A 24 -7.77 -1.35 2.34
CA LYS A 24 -8.66 -2.51 2.28
C LYS A 24 -8.11 -3.52 1.29
N LEU A 25 -7.94 -4.74 1.76
CA LEU A 25 -7.63 -5.89 0.94
C LEU A 25 -8.86 -6.79 0.92
N THR A 26 -9.32 -7.15 -0.28
CA THR A 26 -10.42 -8.09 -0.45
C THR A 26 -9.89 -9.33 -1.16
N LEU A 27 -10.04 -10.49 -0.53
CA LEU A 27 -9.65 -11.77 -1.12
C LEU A 27 -10.90 -12.45 -1.71
N LEU A 28 -10.98 -12.49 -3.03
CA LEU A 28 -12.12 -13.09 -3.75
C LEU A 28 -11.70 -14.29 -4.61
N ASN A 29 -10.41 -14.51 -4.82
CA ASN A 29 -9.91 -15.66 -5.55
C ASN A 29 -9.60 -16.80 -4.56
N PRO A 30 -10.38 -17.91 -4.56
CA PRO A 30 -10.17 -19.03 -3.65
C PRO A 30 -8.88 -19.82 -3.92
N GLU A 31 -8.26 -19.66 -5.09
CA GLU A 31 -6.97 -20.29 -5.42
C GLU A 31 -5.77 -19.54 -4.82
N THR A 32 -6.00 -18.37 -4.22
CA THR A 32 -4.92 -17.58 -3.64
C THR A 32 -4.31 -18.30 -2.44
N THR A 33 -3.01 -18.53 -2.50
CA THR A 33 -2.28 -19.20 -1.42
C THR A 33 -1.83 -18.24 -0.33
N ALA A 34 -1.52 -18.78 0.85
CA ALA A 34 -0.96 -18.00 1.95
C ALA A 34 0.38 -17.33 1.57
N ASP A 35 1.21 -17.98 0.75
CA ASP A 35 2.49 -17.44 0.30
C ASP A 35 2.32 -16.25 -0.65
N GLN A 36 1.36 -16.34 -1.57
CA GLN A 36 0.99 -15.21 -2.43
C GLN A 36 0.47 -14.02 -1.60
N MET A 37 -0.32 -14.31 -0.55
CA MET A 37 -0.81 -13.29 0.37
C MET A 37 0.34 -12.64 1.15
N ARG A 38 1.27 -13.44 1.68
CA ARG A 38 2.46 -12.96 2.38
C ARG A 38 3.30 -12.06 1.49
N ALA A 39 3.65 -12.51 0.28
CA ALA A 39 4.41 -11.72 -0.69
C ALA A 39 3.71 -10.40 -1.04
N SER A 40 2.38 -10.41 -1.14
CA SER A 40 1.58 -9.21 -1.38
C SER A 40 1.69 -8.20 -0.23
N LEU A 41 1.60 -8.66 1.02
CA LEU A 41 1.75 -7.81 2.21
C LEU A 41 3.18 -7.27 2.35
N GLU A 42 4.20 -8.10 2.12
CA GLU A 42 5.60 -7.69 2.11
C GLU A 42 5.85 -6.58 1.09
N HIS A 43 5.27 -6.71 -0.12
CA HIS A 43 5.34 -5.68 -1.13
C HIS A 43 4.68 -4.36 -0.70
N VAL A 44 3.51 -4.43 -0.06
CA VAL A 44 2.84 -3.24 0.50
C VAL A 44 3.70 -2.54 1.55
N VAL A 45 4.35 -3.30 2.44
CA VAL A 45 5.25 -2.75 3.46
C VAL A 45 6.48 -2.10 2.83
N ALA A 46 7.11 -2.76 1.87
CA ALA A 46 8.28 -2.22 1.16
C ALA A 46 7.95 -0.91 0.43
N THR A 47 6.82 -0.86 -0.29
CA THR A 47 6.37 0.35 -0.97
C THR A 47 5.98 1.45 0.01
N ALA A 48 5.39 1.13 1.16
CA ALA A 48 5.12 2.11 2.21
C ALA A 48 6.42 2.70 2.80
N ALA A 49 7.44 1.88 3.03
CA ALA A 49 8.74 2.34 3.51
C ALA A 49 9.40 3.29 2.50
N ARG A 50 9.39 2.94 1.21
CA ARG A 50 9.90 3.80 0.12
C ARG A 50 9.18 5.14 0.07
N VAL A 51 7.84 5.12 0.07
CA VAL A 51 7.03 6.35 0.04
C VAL A 51 7.32 7.22 1.26
N ARG A 52 7.40 6.64 2.46
CA ARG A 52 7.77 7.38 3.67
C ARG A 52 9.14 8.04 3.54
N ALA A 53 10.15 7.31 3.07
CA ALA A 53 11.49 7.85 2.88
C ALA A 53 11.52 9.04 1.92
N THR A 54 10.69 9.02 0.87
CA THR A 54 10.55 10.14 -0.08
C THR A 54 9.77 11.33 0.48
N THR A 55 8.86 11.10 1.44
CA THR A 55 8.05 12.16 2.07
C THR A 55 8.74 12.80 3.29
N THR A 56 9.75 12.16 3.88
CA THR A 56 10.53 12.71 5.02
C THR A 56 11.63 13.71 4.62
N ALA A 57 11.76 14.08 3.34
CA ALA A 57 12.47 15.31 2.98
C ALA A 57 11.63 16.51 3.48
N PRO A 58 12.22 17.52 4.13
CA PRO A 58 11.43 18.59 4.72
C PRO A 58 10.70 19.36 3.63
N GLU A 59 9.38 19.20 3.56
CA GLU A 59 8.46 20.18 2.96
C GLU A 59 8.49 21.43 3.85
N GLY A 60 9.54 22.22 3.66
CA GLY A 60 9.86 23.37 4.51
C GLY A 60 11.14 24.09 4.09
N ALA A 61 11.44 24.11 2.78
CA ALA A 61 12.37 25.09 2.24
C ALA A 61 11.92 25.48 0.82
N THR A 62 11.66 26.78 0.69
CA THR A 62 11.48 27.57 -0.54
C THR A 62 10.09 27.65 -1.17
N ARG A 63 9.48 28.83 -0.90
CA ARG A 63 8.57 29.67 -1.72
C ARG A 63 7.18 29.17 -2.08
#